data_AF-A0A841Q3N5-F1
#
_entry.id   AF-A0A841Q3N5-F1
#
_cell.length_a   1.000
_cell.length_b   1.000
_cell.length_c   1.000
_cell.angle_alpha   90.00
_cell.angle_beta   90.00
_cell.angle_gamma   90.00
#
_symmetry.space_group_name_H-M   'P 1'
#
loop_
_entity.id
_entity.type
_entity.pdbx_description
1 polymer ?
#
loop_
_entity_poly.entity_id
_entity_poly.type
_entity_poly.pdbx_seq_one_letter_code
_entity_poly.pdbx_strand_id
1 'polypeptide(L)'
;MIRNSNVTNIYINACSYSSIIQLGDAVRADPYLRAIAVQREGAFFDAEDFPYEEYSIFTRPFTEMESIVPLSQAHIHHEPKINVHAIDMEGVSGSSIVQVGSLKDIDAKSRIKHIRILARET
;
A
#
# COMPACT_ATOMS: atom_id res chain seq x y z
N MET A 1 -10.61 -8.45 26.94
CA MET A 1 -10.13 -9.73 26.40
C MET A 1 -9.28 -9.42 25.17
N ILE A 2 -8.03 -9.89 25.14
CA ILE A 2 -7.10 -9.68 24.01
C ILE A 2 -7.57 -10.53 22.83
N ARG A 3 -7.62 -9.95 21.62
CA ARG A 3 -7.95 -10.66 20.38
C ARG A 3 -6.66 -11.04 19.68
N ASN A 4 -6.47 -12.32 19.38
CA ASN A 4 -5.29 -12.85 18.72
C ASN A 4 -5.61 -13.29 17.29
N SER A 5 -4.69 -13.01 16.37
CA SER A 5 -4.71 -13.55 15.02
C SER A 5 -3.84 -14.81 14.96
N ASN A 6 -4.44 -15.95 14.64
CA ASN A 6 -3.77 -17.24 14.47
C ASN A 6 -3.78 -17.61 12.99
N VAL A 7 -2.64 -17.46 12.33
CA VAL A 7 -2.47 -17.80 10.90
C VAL A 7 -1.55 -19.00 10.82
N THR A 8 -1.99 -20.09 10.19
CA THR A 8 -1.17 -21.32 10.11
C THR A 8 -0.07 -21.21 9.06
N ASN A 9 -0.42 -20.73 7.85
CA ASN A 9 0.52 -20.62 6.73
C ASN A 9 0.41 -19.26 6.03
N ILE A 10 1.55 -18.74 5.56
CA ILE A 10 1.62 -17.54 4.73
C ILE A 10 2.53 -17.83 3.54
N TYR A 11 1.98 -17.77 2.33
CA TYR A 11 2.68 -17.94 1.06
C TYR A 11 2.61 -16.62 0.29
N ILE A 12 3.79 -16.05 0.00
CA ILE A 12 3.92 -14.80 -0.75
C ILE A 12 5.03 -14.98 -1.77
N ASN A 13 4.71 -14.95 -3.06
CA ASN A 13 5.68 -15.24 -4.12
C ASN A 13 6.67 -14.08 -4.34
N ALA A 14 6.25 -12.83 -4.12
CA ALA A 14 7.13 -11.66 -4.26
C ALA A 14 6.83 -10.55 -3.24
N CYS A 15 7.86 -9.87 -2.74
CA CYS A 15 7.73 -8.64 -1.94
C CYS A 15 8.70 -7.60 -2.51
N SER A 16 8.17 -6.48 -3.01
CA SER A 16 8.92 -5.54 -3.85
C SER A 16 8.56 -4.08 -3.60
N TYR A 17 9.41 -3.17 -4.07
CA TYR A 17 9.22 -1.71 -4.00
C TYR A 17 8.83 -1.21 -2.59
N SER A 18 9.68 -1.49 -1.60
CA SER A 18 9.52 -1.08 -0.20
C SER A 18 8.25 -1.60 0.48
N SER A 19 7.72 -2.74 0.02
CA SER A 19 6.62 -3.42 0.68
C SER A 19 7.06 -4.13 1.96
N ILE A 20 6.11 -4.32 2.88
CA ILE A 20 6.37 -4.86 4.22
C ILE A 20 5.42 -6.03 4.49
N ILE A 21 5.96 -7.12 5.05
CA ILE A 21 5.16 -8.19 5.66
C ILE A 21 5.34 -8.05 7.17
N GLN A 22 4.29 -7.61 7.86
CA GLN A 22 4.28 -7.34 9.29
C GLN A 22 3.58 -8.47 10.05
N LEU A 23 4.32 -9.18 10.90
CA LEU A 23 3.76 -10.19 11.79
C LEU A 23 3.78 -9.66 13.22
N GLY A 24 2.61 -9.43 13.79
CA GLY A 24 2.41 -8.85 15.11
C GLY A 24 1.65 -7.53 15.09
N ASP A 25 1.54 -6.97 16.28
CA ASP A 25 0.84 -5.71 16.50
C ASP A 25 1.72 -4.50 16.14
N ALA A 26 1.10 -3.44 15.64
CA ALA A 26 1.74 -2.18 15.33
C ALA A 26 0.86 -1.01 15.79
N VAL A 27 1.51 0.07 16.22
CA VAL A 27 0.78 1.28 16.62
C VAL A 27 0.44 2.12 15.40
N ARG A 28 1.37 2.25 14.46
CA ARG A 28 1.24 3.17 13.35
C ARG A 28 1.87 2.61 12.08
N ALA A 29 1.24 2.84 10.94
CA ALA A 29 1.81 2.58 9.63
C ALA A 29 1.55 3.77 8.70
N ASP A 30 2.60 4.28 8.06
CA ASP A 30 2.52 5.41 7.12
C ASP A 30 3.09 5.03 5.74
N PRO A 31 2.51 4.04 5.03
CA PRO A 31 3.03 3.63 3.73
C PRO A 31 2.86 4.77 2.71
N TYR A 32 3.97 5.09 2.02
CA TYR A 32 4.03 6.19 1.06
C TYR A 32 4.58 5.73 -0.29
N LEU A 33 3.84 6.01 -1.37
CA LEU A 33 4.23 5.69 -2.74
C LEU A 33 4.08 6.90 -3.68
N ARG A 34 5.15 7.20 -4.42
CA ARG A 34 5.10 7.97 -5.68
C ARG A 34 5.68 7.10 -6.78
N ALA A 35 4.96 6.93 -7.87
CA ALA A 35 5.42 6.16 -9.02
C ALA A 35 4.99 6.80 -10.34
N ILE A 36 5.89 6.80 -11.31
CA ILE A 36 5.59 7.10 -12.71
C ILE A 36 5.82 5.82 -13.51
N ALA A 37 4.78 5.37 -14.20
CA ALA A 37 4.81 4.18 -15.03
C ALA A 37 4.74 4.62 -16.50
N VAL A 38 5.89 4.64 -17.16
CA VAL A 38 6.01 5.04 -18.57
C VAL A 38 5.99 3.81 -19.47
N GLN A 39 5.09 3.83 -20.45
CA GLN A 39 5.04 2.85 -21.52
C GLN A 39 5.34 3.57 -22.84
N ARG A 40 6.54 3.42 -23.37
CA ARG A 40 7.00 4.08 -24.61
C ARG A 40 7.08 3.08 -25.76
N GLU A 41 6.66 3.48 -26.95
CA GLU A 41 6.92 2.76 -28.21
C GLU A 41 8.30 3.14 -28.76
N GLY A 42 9.10 2.15 -29.16
CA GLY A 42 10.49 2.32 -29.59
C GLY A 42 11.52 1.81 -28.57
N ALA A 43 12.80 1.84 -28.96
CA ALA A 43 13.89 1.17 -28.22
C ALA A 43 14.77 2.11 -27.35
N PHE A 44 14.45 3.40 -27.26
CA PHE A 44 15.26 4.39 -26.53
C PHE A 44 14.57 4.80 -25.22
N PHE A 45 15.29 4.59 -24.10
CA PHE A 45 14.83 4.90 -22.75
C PHE A 45 15.88 5.75 -22.03
N ASP A 46 15.55 7.01 -21.74
CA ASP A 46 16.31 7.86 -20.82
C ASP A 46 15.49 8.01 -19.53
N ALA A 47 16.04 7.57 -18.39
CA ALA A 47 15.32 7.55 -17.11
C ALA A 47 15.13 8.94 -16.49
N GLU A 48 15.86 9.95 -16.98
CA GLU A 48 15.82 11.33 -16.50
C GLU A 48 14.64 12.14 -17.07
N ASP A 49 13.87 11.57 -18.01
CA ASP A 49 12.80 12.25 -18.75
C ASP A 49 11.53 12.57 -17.93
N PHE A 50 11.42 12.17 -16.66
CA PHE A 50 10.16 12.24 -15.90
C PHE A 50 10.30 12.68 -14.43
N PRO A 51 10.71 13.93 -14.16
CA PRO A 51 10.72 14.46 -12.80
C PRO A 51 9.31 14.55 -12.22
N TYR A 52 9.16 14.31 -10.91
CA TYR A 52 7.85 14.34 -10.25
C TYR A 52 7.24 15.75 -10.23
N GLU A 53 8.08 16.77 -10.21
CA GLU A 53 7.74 18.19 -10.11
C GLU A 53 6.94 18.67 -11.32
N GLU A 54 7.11 18.05 -12.49
CA GLU A 54 6.37 18.36 -13.71
C GLU A 54 4.91 17.91 -13.68
N TYR A 55 4.52 17.09 -12.69
CA TYR A 55 3.16 16.57 -12.59
C TYR A 55 2.48 17.00 -11.31
N SER A 56 1.45 17.83 -11.46
CA SER A 56 0.65 18.38 -10.36
C SER A 56 0.07 17.33 -9.40
N ILE A 57 -0.13 16.09 -9.86
CA ILE A 57 -0.55 14.99 -9.00
C ILE A 57 0.44 14.74 -7.86
N PHE A 58 1.75 14.92 -8.08
CA PHE A 58 2.80 14.69 -7.08
C PHE A 58 3.06 15.89 -6.17
N THR A 59 2.67 17.11 -6.59
CA THR A 59 2.92 18.35 -5.83
C THR A 59 1.70 18.90 -5.10
N ARG A 60 0.47 18.57 -5.53
CA ARG A 60 -0.75 18.96 -4.81
C ARG A 60 -0.75 18.39 -3.38
N PRO A 61 -1.40 19.00 -2.38
CA PRO A 61 -1.54 18.40 -1.04
C PRO A 61 -2.39 17.13 -1.10
N PHE A 62 -2.24 16.24 -0.11
CA PHE A 62 -3.21 15.14 0.08
C PHE A 62 -4.47 15.70 0.71
N THR A 63 -5.62 15.13 0.35
CA THR A 63 -6.86 15.40 1.07
C THR A 63 -6.72 14.82 2.48
N GLU A 64 -6.84 15.67 3.48
CA GLU A 64 -6.92 15.23 4.87
C GLU A 64 -8.34 14.76 5.14
N MET A 65 -8.48 13.64 5.84
CA MET A 65 -9.79 13.27 6.40
C MET A 65 -10.17 14.33 7.43
N GLU A 66 -11.41 14.80 7.36
CA GLU A 66 -11.95 15.70 8.37
C GLU A 66 -11.82 15.08 9.77
N SER A 67 -11.70 15.94 10.78
CA SER A 67 -11.56 15.56 12.19
C SER A 67 -12.50 14.41 12.55
N ILE A 68 -11.93 13.35 13.13
CA ILE A 68 -12.68 12.21 13.65
C ILE A 68 -13.72 12.72 14.64
N VAL A 69 -15.00 12.50 14.34
CA VAL A 69 -16.08 12.76 15.30
C VAL A 69 -15.88 11.79 16.47
N PRO A 70 -15.85 12.27 17.73
CA PRO A 70 -15.69 11.39 18.88
C PRO A 70 -16.89 10.44 18.98
N LEU A 71 -16.72 9.22 18.52
CA LEU A 71 -17.71 8.15 18.60
C LEU A 71 -17.35 7.22 19.76
N SER A 72 -18.26 7.10 20.73
CA SER A 72 -18.17 6.06 21.75
C SER A 72 -18.64 4.73 21.15
N GLN A 73 -17.74 3.75 21.10
CA GLN A 73 -18.00 2.43 20.56
C GLN A 73 -17.45 1.37 21.53
N ALA A 74 -18.24 0.33 21.76
CA ALA A 74 -17.86 -0.80 22.60
C ALA A 74 -17.79 -2.06 21.72
N HIS A 75 -16.65 -2.75 21.76
CA HIS A 75 -16.42 -3.97 21.01
C HIS A 75 -16.42 -5.18 21.95
N ILE A 76 -17.20 -6.21 21.61
CA ILE A 76 -17.23 -7.47 22.34
C ILE A 76 -16.74 -8.57 21.40
N HIS A 77 -15.62 -9.21 21.74
CA HIS A 77 -15.10 -10.35 21.01
C HIS A 77 -15.69 -11.63 21.60
N HIS A 78 -16.72 -12.20 20.96
CA HIS A 78 -17.32 -13.47 21.38
C HIS A 78 -16.33 -14.64 21.26
N GLU A 79 -15.45 -14.59 20.25
CA GLU A 79 -14.32 -15.50 20.07
C GLU A 79 -13.04 -14.65 19.99
N PRO A 80 -12.10 -14.77 20.95
CA PRO A 80 -10.86 -13.97 20.94
C PRO A 80 -9.86 -14.41 19.88
N LYS A 81 -10.09 -15.51 19.16
CA LYS A 81 -9.16 -16.02 18.13
C LYS A 81 -9.74 -15.86 16.73
N ILE A 82 -9.06 -15.08 15.91
CA ILE A 82 -9.25 -15.10 14.47
C ILE A 82 -8.35 -16.21 13.92
N ASN A 83 -8.93 -17.34 13.52
CA ASN A 83 -8.16 -18.45 12.96
C ASN A 83 -8.22 -18.41 11.42
N VAL A 84 -7.06 -18.30 10.79
CA VAL A 84 -6.89 -18.32 9.34
C VAL A 84 -5.96 -19.47 8.99
N HIS A 85 -6.39 -20.36 8.10
CA HIS A 85 -5.56 -21.51 7.72
C HIS A 85 -4.38 -21.07 6.84
N ALA A 86 -4.63 -20.37 5.75
CA ALA A 86 -3.58 -19.94 4.84
C ALA A 86 -3.86 -18.55 4.28
N ILE A 87 -2.80 -17.76 4.12
CA ILE A 87 -2.75 -16.56 3.28
C ILE A 87 -1.89 -16.93 2.07
N ASP A 88 -2.42 -16.76 0.86
CA ASP A 88 -1.72 -17.03 -0.39
C ASP A 88 -1.79 -15.80 -1.30
N MET A 89 -0.65 -15.31 -1.77
CA MET A 89 -0.53 -14.06 -2.52
C MET A 89 0.61 -14.11 -3.54
N GLU A 90 0.31 -13.69 -4.77
CA GLU A 90 1.32 -13.59 -5.84
C GLU A 90 2.39 -12.53 -5.57
N GLY A 91 2.03 -11.43 -4.91
CA GLY A 91 3.04 -10.53 -4.40
C GLY A 91 2.51 -9.25 -3.79
N VAL A 92 3.41 -8.59 -3.06
CA VAL A 92 3.21 -7.31 -2.40
C VAL A 92 4.13 -6.28 -3.06
N SER A 93 3.58 -5.14 -3.47
CA SER A 93 4.32 -4.12 -4.22
C SER A 93 3.85 -2.70 -3.86
N GLY A 94 4.75 -1.73 -4.02
CA GLY A 94 4.43 -0.31 -3.96
C GLY A 94 4.15 0.22 -2.56
N SER A 95 5.11 0.07 -1.64
CA SER A 95 4.97 0.45 -0.23
C SER A 95 3.76 -0.18 0.45
N SER A 96 3.30 -1.34 -0.02
CA SER A 96 2.13 -2.02 0.53
C SER A 96 2.51 -2.82 1.78
N ILE A 97 1.56 -3.03 2.68
CA ILE A 97 1.77 -3.75 3.94
C ILE A 97 0.80 -4.92 4.02
N VAL A 98 1.33 -6.14 4.20
CA VAL A 98 0.55 -7.31 4.61
C VAL A 98 0.77 -7.49 6.10
N GLN A 99 -0.28 -7.31 6.91
CA GLN A 99 -0.16 -7.38 8.37
C GLN A 99 -1.01 -8.51 8.97
N VAL A 100 -0.39 -9.31 9.85
CA VAL A 100 -1.06 -10.27 10.73
C VAL A 100 -0.93 -9.78 12.16
N GLY A 101 -1.97 -9.15 12.67
CA GLY A 101 -2.02 -8.56 14.01
C GLY A 101 -2.95 -7.37 14.05
N SER A 102 -2.87 -6.57 15.10
CA SER A 102 -3.62 -5.33 15.24
C SER A 102 -2.80 -4.12 14.78
N LEU A 103 -3.46 -3.19 14.10
CA LEU A 103 -2.91 -1.90 13.73
C LEU A 103 -3.84 -0.83 14.29
N LYS A 104 -3.28 0.11 15.07
CA LYS A 104 -4.09 1.18 15.67
C LYS A 104 -4.37 2.28 14.65
N ASP A 105 -3.32 2.85 14.05
CA ASP A 105 -3.43 3.99 13.15
C ASP A 105 -2.74 3.70 11.81
N ILE A 106 -3.38 4.04 10.68
CA ILE A 106 -2.78 3.93 9.35
C ILE A 106 -3.04 5.20 8.53
N ASP A 107 -1.99 5.73 7.91
CA ASP A 107 -2.06 6.83 6.94
C ASP A 107 -1.36 6.40 5.65
N ALA A 108 -2.10 5.74 4.78
CA ALA A 108 -1.60 5.20 3.52
C ALA A 108 -1.77 6.20 2.38
N LYS A 109 -0.67 6.60 1.75
CA LYS A 109 -0.63 7.63 0.72
C LYS A 109 0.03 7.10 -0.55
N SER A 110 -0.72 7.11 -1.65
CA SER A 110 -0.18 6.69 -2.96
C SER A 110 -0.53 7.68 -4.06
N ARG A 111 0.43 7.87 -4.98
CA ARG A 111 0.27 8.63 -6.22
C ARG A 111 0.97 7.89 -7.34
N ILE A 112 0.20 7.55 -8.37
CA ILE A 112 0.71 6.83 -9.53
C ILE A 112 0.28 7.59 -10.77
N LYS A 113 1.22 7.84 -11.69
CA LYS A 113 0.93 8.41 -13.00
C LYS A 113 1.37 7.46 -14.10
N HIS A 114 0.42 6.98 -14.88
CA HIS A 114 0.71 6.20 -16.09
C HIS A 114 0.84 7.15 -17.29
N ILE A 115 1.89 6.95 -18.10
CA ILE A 115 2.15 7.73 -19.31
C ILE A 115 2.35 6.76 -20.46
N ARG A 116 1.56 6.91 -21.53
CA ARG A 116 1.75 6.17 -22.79
C ARG A 116 2.31 7.12 -23.83
N ILE A 117 3.46 6.78 -24.41
CA ILE A 117 4.11 7.52 -25.49
C ILE A 117 4.06 6.66 -26.74
N LEU A 118 3.33 7.14 -27.75
CA LEU A 118 3.15 6.45 -29.03
C LEU A 118 4.16 6.96 -30.05
N ALA A 119 4.65 6.06 -30.91
CA ALA A 119 5.44 6.46 -32.06
C ALA A 119 4.54 7.14 -33.10
N ARG A 120 5.13 8.03 -33.89
CA ARG A 120 4.40 8.64 -35.01
C ARG A 120 4.16 7.57 -36.08
N GLU A 121 2.91 7.42 -36.50
CA GLU A 121 2.57 6.55 -37.63
C GLU A 121 3.22 7.12 -38.91
N THR A 122 4.05 6.33 -39.59
CA THR A 122 4.65 6.64 -40.90
C THR A 122 3.83 6.04 -42.02
#